data_AF-A0A934ERB5-F1
#
_entry.id   AF-A0A934ERB5-F1
#
_cell.length_a   1.000
_cell.length_b   1.000
_cell.length_c   1.000
_cell.angle_alpha   90.00
_cell.angle_beta   90.00
_cell.angle_gamma   90.00
#
_symmetry.space_group_name_H-M   'P 1'
#
loop_
_entity.id
_entity.type
_entity.pdbx_description
1 polymer ?
#
loop_
_entity_poly.entity_id
_entity_poly.type
_entity_poly.pdbx_seq_one_letter_code
_entity_poly.pdbx_strand_id
1 'polypeptide(L)'
;MDVTPSELEEELKIYVYKVQHQKAETIVPVLTQIYNEKMAAQPKPLGKKQLETMKIVADAKTNTIVIKALPSDYKGIKAIIEAIDATPQQVFIEVLILEVDLKSTLDYGTEWSLKMGNTNLFGLGDLKRTAETPAIKDCRNTGYKIYEREF
;
A
#
# COMPACT_ATOMS: atom_id res chain seq x y z
N MET A 1 4.99 64.58 -5.79
CA MET A 1 4.13 63.44 -6.18
C MET A 1 5.08 62.31 -6.51
N ASP A 2 4.96 61.17 -5.84
CA ASP A 2 5.50 59.89 -6.35
C ASP A 2 4.82 58.75 -5.59
N VAL A 3 3.66 58.34 -6.10
CA VAL A 3 3.14 57.00 -5.86
C VAL A 3 3.62 56.17 -7.03
N THR A 4 4.73 55.44 -6.85
CA THR A 4 5.33 54.59 -7.89
C THR A 4 4.32 53.50 -8.30
N PRO A 5 3.76 53.53 -9.53
CA PRO A 5 2.60 52.70 -9.86
C PRO A 5 3.04 51.30 -10.31
N SER A 6 3.47 50.45 -9.36
CA SER A 6 3.91 49.08 -9.65
C SER A 6 3.47 48.01 -8.62
N GLU A 7 2.64 48.36 -7.63
CA GLU A 7 2.23 47.43 -6.56
C GLU A 7 0.85 46.77 -6.78
N LEU A 8 0.11 47.14 -7.83
CA LEU A 8 -1.30 46.73 -8.03
C LEU A 8 -1.55 45.84 -9.26
N GLU A 9 -0.50 45.36 -9.93
CA GLU A 9 -0.60 44.38 -11.03
C GLU A 9 0.07 43.06 -10.62
N GLU A 10 -0.64 42.25 -9.82
CA GLU A 10 -0.33 40.82 -9.70
C GLU A 10 -0.65 40.12 -11.03
N GLU A 11 0.29 40.15 -11.97
CA GLU A 11 0.18 39.39 -13.22
C GLU A 11 0.15 37.88 -12.97
N LEU A 12 -0.64 37.16 -13.78
CA LEU A 12 -0.72 35.70 -13.79
C LEU A 12 0.55 35.07 -14.37
N LYS A 13 1.57 34.91 -13.52
CA LYS A 13 2.87 34.33 -13.86
C LYS A 13 2.77 32.80 -13.93
N ILE A 14 3.63 32.21 -14.77
CA ILE A 14 3.74 30.76 -14.94
C ILE A 14 4.95 30.28 -14.13
N TYR A 15 4.68 29.38 -13.21
CA TYR A 15 5.68 28.68 -12.40
C TYR A 15 5.76 27.22 -12.82
N VAL A 16 6.94 26.64 -12.69
CA VAL A 16 7.24 25.26 -13.08
C VAL A 16 7.88 24.58 -11.87
N TYR A 17 7.25 23.52 -11.36
CA TYR A 17 7.73 22.77 -10.19
C TYR A 17 7.99 21.31 -10.58
N LYS A 18 9.22 20.83 -10.40
CA LYS A 18 9.58 19.43 -10.65
C LYS A 18 9.36 18.60 -9.39
N VAL A 19 8.56 17.54 -9.50
CA VAL A 19 8.25 16.61 -8.42
C VAL A 19 9.36 15.56 -8.27
N GLN A 20 9.73 15.20 -7.04
CA GLN A 20 10.90 14.38 -6.71
C GLN A 20 10.54 12.95 -6.27
N HIS A 21 9.56 12.80 -5.39
CA HIS A 21 9.18 11.53 -4.74
C HIS A 21 7.89 10.93 -5.29
N GLN A 22 6.96 11.76 -5.76
CA GLN A 22 5.66 11.33 -6.29
C GLN A 22 5.50 11.62 -7.80
N LYS A 23 4.35 11.24 -8.36
CA LYS A 23 3.94 11.53 -9.74
C LYS A 23 3.08 12.80 -9.80
N ALA A 24 3.37 13.69 -10.74
CA ALA A 24 2.62 14.93 -10.93
C ALA A 24 1.11 14.70 -11.15
N GLU A 25 0.74 13.60 -11.83
CA GLU A 25 -0.64 13.20 -12.13
C GLU A 25 -1.45 12.92 -10.86
N THR A 26 -0.81 12.42 -9.81
CA THR A 26 -1.44 12.10 -8.52
C THR A 26 -1.64 13.36 -7.66
N ILE A 27 -0.69 14.30 -7.71
CA ILE A 27 -0.72 15.52 -6.89
C ILE A 27 -1.76 16.53 -7.41
N VAL A 28 -1.83 16.76 -8.73
CA VAL A 28 -2.67 17.82 -9.32
C VAL A 28 -4.18 17.72 -8.99
N PRO A 29 -4.86 16.55 -9.01
CA PRO A 29 -6.26 16.49 -8.59
C PRO A 29 -6.44 16.85 -7.11
N VAL A 30 -5.52 16.44 -6.23
CA VAL A 30 -5.55 16.76 -4.79
C VAL A 30 -5.38 18.27 -4.55
N LEU A 31 -4.42 18.91 -5.23
CA LEU A 31 -4.27 20.38 -5.18
C LEU A 31 -5.51 21.11 -5.68
N THR A 32 -6.14 20.60 -6.74
CA THR A 32 -7.35 21.19 -7.33
C THR A 32 -8.52 21.09 -6.36
N GLN A 33 -8.67 19.96 -5.65
CA GLN A 33 -9.67 19.80 -4.60
C GLN A 33 -9.44 20.78 -3.43
N ILE A 34 -8.23 20.81 -2.87
CA ILE A 34 -7.88 21.70 -1.73
C ILE A 34 -8.08 23.18 -2.09
N TYR A 35 -7.78 23.57 -3.33
CA TYR A 35 -8.05 24.92 -3.85
C TYR A 35 -9.55 25.23 -3.92
N ASN A 36 -10.36 24.31 -4.44
CA ASN A 36 -11.82 24.47 -4.50
C ASN A 36 -12.45 24.55 -3.10
N GLU A 37 -11.98 23.75 -2.14
CA GLU A 37 -12.40 23.80 -0.74
C GLU A 37 -12.06 25.16 -0.09
N LYS A 38 -10.86 25.71 -0.35
CA LYS A 38 -10.49 27.06 0.09
C LYS A 38 -11.35 28.16 -0.52
N MET A 39 -11.83 27.99 -1.75
CA MET A 39 -12.77 28.92 -2.39
C MET A 39 -14.19 28.81 -1.84
N ALA A 40 -14.61 27.63 -1.39
CA ALA A 40 -15.90 27.44 -0.70
C ALA A 40 -15.91 28.00 0.73
N ALA A 41 -14.75 28.03 1.40
CA ALA A 41 -14.62 28.49 2.79
C ALA A 41 -14.55 30.02 2.97
N GLN A 42 -14.33 30.80 1.91
CA GLN A 42 -14.28 32.27 1.99
C GLN A 42 -15.66 32.90 1.73
N PRO A 43 -16.15 33.83 2.58
CA PRO A 43 -17.38 34.57 2.31
C PRO A 43 -17.17 35.47 1.08
N LYS A 44 -17.81 35.12 -0.04
CA LYS A 44 -17.57 35.70 -1.37
C LYS A 44 -17.74 37.24 -1.36
N PRO A 45 -16.64 38.03 -1.46
CA PRO A 45 -16.69 39.46 -1.20
C PRO A 45 -17.34 40.22 -2.35
N LEU A 46 -18.47 40.88 -2.09
CA LEU A 46 -19.12 41.78 -3.05
C LEU A 46 -18.15 42.92 -3.43
N GLY A 47 -17.88 43.06 -4.73
CA GLY A 47 -17.28 44.28 -5.31
C GLY A 47 -15.82 44.20 -5.76
N LYS A 48 -15.08 43.11 -5.52
CA LYS A 48 -13.79 42.88 -6.19
C LYS A 48 -13.92 41.83 -7.28
N LYS A 49 -13.40 42.14 -8.48
CA LYS A 49 -13.42 41.27 -9.65
C LYS A 49 -12.54 40.04 -9.39
N GLN A 50 -13.16 38.97 -8.89
CA GLN A 50 -12.51 37.72 -8.54
C GLN A 50 -11.77 37.17 -9.77
N LEU A 51 -10.43 37.19 -9.76
CA LEU A 51 -9.62 36.84 -10.92
C LEU A 51 -9.45 35.31 -11.04
N GLU A 52 -10.57 34.60 -11.06
CA GLU A 52 -10.65 33.16 -11.26
C GLU A 52 -10.09 32.77 -12.64
N THR A 53 -8.78 32.49 -12.73
CA THR A 53 -8.21 31.39 -13.53
C THR A 53 -6.80 31.07 -13.03
N MET A 54 -6.69 30.59 -11.80
CA MET A 54 -5.54 29.75 -11.45
C MET A 54 -5.65 28.46 -12.26
N LYS A 55 -4.58 28.04 -12.94
CA LYS A 55 -4.56 26.80 -13.73
C LYS A 55 -3.36 25.95 -13.35
N ILE A 56 -3.64 24.75 -12.88
CA ILE A 56 -2.66 23.72 -12.52
C ILE A 56 -2.73 22.61 -13.59
N VAL A 57 -1.58 22.16 -14.09
CA VAL A 57 -1.47 21.08 -15.09
C VAL A 57 -0.25 20.21 -14.77
N ALA A 58 -0.40 18.89 -14.84
CA ALA A 58 0.72 17.94 -14.78
C ALA A 58 1.26 17.64 -16.19
N ASP A 59 2.58 17.50 -16.32
CA ASP A 59 3.23 16.82 -17.45
C ASP A 59 3.92 15.53 -16.98
N ALA A 60 3.28 14.41 -17.33
CA ALA A 60 3.77 13.06 -17.07
C ALA A 60 5.12 12.73 -17.72
N LYS A 61 5.51 13.45 -18.80
CA LYS A 61 6.78 13.19 -19.49
C LYS A 61 7.99 13.77 -18.76
N THR A 62 7.78 14.82 -17.95
CA THR A 62 8.84 15.53 -17.22
C THR A 62 8.66 15.48 -15.71
N ASN A 63 7.65 14.76 -15.21
CA ASN A 63 7.20 14.71 -13.81
C ASN A 63 7.12 16.11 -13.17
N THR A 64 6.45 17.02 -13.86
CA THR A 64 6.49 18.45 -13.57
C THR A 64 5.07 19.02 -13.51
N ILE A 65 4.82 19.87 -12.51
CA ILE A 65 3.56 20.61 -12.35
C ILE A 65 3.78 22.02 -12.88
N VAL A 66 2.98 22.42 -13.86
CA VAL A 66 2.93 23.77 -14.42
C VAL A 66 1.77 24.52 -13.78
N ILE A 67 2.06 25.69 -13.22
CA ILE A 67 1.13 26.46 -12.37
C ILE A 67 1.06 27.89 -12.91
N LYS A 68 -0.08 28.27 -13.48
CA LYS A 68 -0.39 29.68 -13.80
C LYS A 68 -1.21 30.28 -12.67
N ALA A 69 -0.65 31.24 -11.93
CA ALA A 69 -1.25 31.78 -10.71
C ALA A 69 -0.75 33.20 -10.38
N LEU A 70 -1.40 33.84 -9.41
CA LEU A 70 -0.90 35.07 -8.80
C LEU A 70 0.31 34.76 -7.89
N PRO A 71 1.26 35.70 -7.71
CA PRO A 71 2.39 35.54 -6.79
C PRO A 71 1.99 35.20 -5.34
N SER A 72 0.85 35.71 -4.87
CA SER A 72 0.27 35.34 -3.57
C SER A 72 -0.14 33.86 -3.50
N ASP A 73 -0.99 33.39 -4.41
CA ASP A 73 -1.51 32.02 -4.43
C ASP A 73 -0.41 30.96 -4.59
N TYR A 74 0.58 31.26 -5.44
CA TYR A 74 1.71 30.35 -5.69
C TYR A 74 2.50 30.02 -4.42
N LYS A 75 2.70 30.98 -3.51
CA LYS A 75 3.37 30.73 -2.22
C LYS A 75 2.60 29.71 -1.37
N GLY A 76 1.27 29.85 -1.32
CA GLY A 76 0.40 28.95 -0.57
C GLY A 76 0.39 27.52 -1.11
N ILE A 77 0.37 27.36 -2.44
CA ILE A 77 0.36 26.04 -3.08
C ILE A 77 1.75 25.40 -3.16
N LYS A 78 2.84 26.18 -3.26
CA LYS A 78 4.21 25.68 -3.14
C LYS A 78 4.42 24.93 -1.82
N ALA A 79 3.98 25.50 -0.69
CA ALA A 79 4.08 24.85 0.62
C ALA A 79 3.26 23.56 0.74
N ILE A 80 2.12 23.47 0.05
CA ILE A 80 1.30 22.24 -0.01
C ILE A 80 2.00 21.18 -0.86
N ILE A 81 2.58 21.56 -2.00
CA ILE A 81 3.37 20.65 -2.84
C ILE A 81 4.57 20.10 -2.09
N GLU A 82 5.31 20.95 -1.36
CA GLU A 82 6.48 20.53 -0.56
C GLU A 82 6.11 19.59 0.61
N ALA A 83 4.85 19.63 1.08
CA ALA A 83 4.35 18.68 2.09
C ALA A 83 3.85 17.35 1.50
N ILE A 84 3.35 17.35 0.25
CA ILE A 84 2.88 16.14 -0.45
C ILE A 84 4.05 15.40 -1.12
N ASP A 85 5.00 16.12 -1.72
CA ASP A 85 6.23 15.59 -2.33
C ASP A 85 7.31 15.23 -1.29
N ALA A 86 6.89 14.74 -0.13
CA ALA A 86 7.74 14.19 0.90
C ALA A 86 8.13 12.73 0.57
N THR A 87 9.28 12.27 1.07
CA THR A 87 9.72 10.88 0.89
C THR A 87 8.75 9.92 1.59
N PRO A 88 8.18 8.92 0.89
CA PRO A 88 7.27 7.96 1.52
C PRO A 88 8.00 7.07 2.52
N GLN A 89 7.32 6.71 3.61
CA GLN A 89 7.88 5.77 4.59
C GLN A 89 7.72 4.33 4.09
N GLN A 90 8.84 3.62 3.96
CA GLN A 90 8.86 2.20 3.63
C GLN A 90 8.53 1.38 4.88
N VAL A 91 7.61 0.42 4.74
CA VAL A 91 7.26 -0.52 5.81
C VAL A 91 7.88 -1.88 5.48
N PHE A 92 8.69 -2.43 6.39
CA PHE A 92 9.22 -3.78 6.28
C PHE A 92 8.32 -4.76 7.04
N ILE A 93 7.81 -5.79 6.36
CA ILE A 93 6.91 -6.79 6.95
C ILE A 93 7.59 -8.15 6.92
N GLU A 94 7.84 -8.72 8.09
CA GLU A 94 8.36 -10.08 8.26
C GLU A 94 7.25 -10.99 8.83
N VAL A 95 7.03 -12.16 8.22
CA VAL A 95 6.00 -13.12 8.63
C VAL A 95 6.59 -14.52 8.66
N LEU A 96 6.47 -15.19 9.80
CA LEU A 96 6.80 -16.62 9.95
C LEU A 96 5.51 -17.45 9.88
N ILE A 97 5.50 -18.46 9.01
CA ILE A 97 4.43 -19.45 8.88
C ILE A 97 5.00 -20.82 9.30
N LEU A 98 4.20 -21.62 10.01
CA LEU A 98 4.56 -22.97 10.46
C LEU A 98 3.37 -23.91 10.24
N GLU A 99 3.61 -25.06 9.62
CA GLU A 99 2.61 -26.12 9.41
C GLU A 99 3.00 -27.36 10.23
N VAL A 100 2.03 -27.97 10.91
CA VAL A 100 2.22 -29.22 11.66
C VAL A 100 1.22 -30.25 11.16
N ASP A 101 1.73 -31.36 10.64
CA ASP A 101 0.93 -32.47 10.13
C ASP A 101 0.98 -33.65 11.12
N LEU A 102 -0.15 -34.34 11.30
CA LEU A 102 -0.41 -35.26 12.41
C LEU A 102 -1.19 -36.49 11.93
N LYS A 103 -0.52 -37.65 11.85
CA LYS A 103 -1.06 -38.87 11.24
C LYS A 103 -0.82 -40.13 12.09
N SER A 104 -1.35 -40.10 13.32
CA SER A 104 -1.18 -41.13 14.36
C SER A 104 -2.16 -42.33 14.26
N THR A 105 -1.79 -43.52 14.82
CA THR A 105 -2.69 -44.61 15.30
C THR A 105 -2.04 -45.87 15.94
N LEU A 106 -0.87 -46.39 15.51
CA LEU A 106 -0.10 -47.57 16.06
C LEU A 106 -0.62 -49.03 15.78
N ASP A 107 0.30 -49.94 15.37
CA ASP A 107 0.10 -51.30 14.80
C ASP A 107 0.14 -52.42 15.87
N TYR A 108 -0.85 -53.33 15.90
CA TYR A 108 -0.95 -54.41 16.91
C TYR A 108 -1.38 -55.76 16.31
N GLY A 109 -0.46 -56.73 16.21
CA GLY A 109 -0.80 -58.12 15.87
C GLY A 109 -1.30 -58.92 17.08
N THR A 110 -2.22 -59.86 16.86
CA THR A 110 -2.62 -60.89 17.84
C THR A 110 -2.50 -62.28 17.23
N GLU A 111 -1.69 -63.13 17.83
CA GLU A 111 -1.41 -64.49 17.35
C GLU A 111 -1.86 -65.53 18.38
N TRP A 112 -2.39 -66.66 17.92
CA TRP A 112 -2.78 -67.77 18.77
C TRP A 112 -2.48 -69.12 18.11
N SER A 113 -2.20 -70.13 18.94
CA SER A 113 -1.86 -71.48 18.49
C SER A 113 -2.57 -72.51 19.34
N LEU A 114 -3.07 -73.57 18.71
CA LEU A 114 -3.79 -74.65 19.36
C LEU A 114 -3.26 -76.00 18.86
N LYS A 115 -2.72 -76.80 19.79
CA LYS A 115 -2.22 -78.15 19.51
C LYS A 115 -3.32 -79.19 19.69
N MET A 116 -3.64 -79.90 18.62
CA MET A 116 -4.61 -81.01 18.62
C MET A 116 -3.88 -82.31 18.30
N GLY A 117 -3.56 -83.08 19.35
CA GLY A 117 -2.79 -84.32 19.22
C GLY A 117 -1.40 -84.08 18.64
N ASN A 118 -1.13 -84.67 17.47
CA ASN A 118 0.16 -84.57 16.78
C ASN A 118 0.25 -83.39 15.79
N THR A 119 -0.81 -82.59 15.64
CA THR A 119 -0.88 -81.45 14.72
C THR A 119 -1.02 -80.14 15.49
N ASN A 120 -0.29 -79.11 15.07
CA ASN A 120 -0.43 -77.74 15.58
C ASN A 120 -1.20 -76.91 14.56
N LEU A 121 -2.23 -76.17 15.00
CA LEU A 121 -2.94 -75.18 14.21
C LEU A 121 -2.57 -73.78 14.72
N PHE A 122 -2.44 -72.82 13.81
CA PHE A 122 -2.04 -71.44 14.10
C PHE A 122 -3.04 -70.46 13.48
N GLY A 123 -3.38 -69.40 14.20
CA GLY A 123 -4.19 -68.28 13.74
C GLY A 123 -3.46 -66.96 13.95
N LEU A 124 -3.32 -66.18 12.88
CA LEU A 124 -2.75 -64.83 12.91
C LEU A 124 -3.89 -63.82 12.71
N GLY A 125 -3.90 -62.75 13.51
CA GLY A 125 -4.92 -61.72 13.49
C GLY A 125 -4.31 -60.32 13.66
N ASP A 126 -3.96 -59.69 12.53
CA ASP A 126 -3.34 -58.38 12.48
C ASP A 126 -4.35 -57.23 12.68
N LEU A 127 -4.11 -56.36 13.66
CA LEU A 127 -4.82 -55.09 13.83
C LEU A 127 -3.88 -53.93 13.47
N LYS A 128 -3.70 -53.69 12.17
CA LYS A 128 -2.94 -52.54 11.63
C LYS A 128 -3.53 -51.20 12.11
N ARG A 129 -2.69 -50.15 12.12
CA ARG A 129 -2.79 -48.81 12.76
C ARG A 129 -1.47 -48.00 12.52
N THR A 130 -1.40 -46.86 11.83
CA THR A 130 -0.09 -46.22 11.51
C THR A 130 0.29 -45.07 12.46
N ALA A 131 1.35 -45.18 13.29
CA ALA A 131 1.78 -44.10 14.21
C ALA A 131 2.83 -43.15 13.63
N GLU A 132 2.42 -42.09 12.93
CA GLU A 132 3.33 -41.00 12.53
C GLU A 132 3.35 -39.89 13.59
N THR A 133 4.56 -39.53 14.05
CA THR A 133 4.81 -38.42 14.98
C THR A 133 4.59 -37.06 14.30
N PRO A 134 4.13 -36.01 15.03
CA PRO A 134 4.04 -34.66 14.47
C PRO A 134 5.40 -34.19 13.98
N ALA A 135 5.50 -33.94 12.68
CA ALA A 135 6.63 -33.26 12.07
C ALA A 135 6.25 -31.80 11.81
N ILE A 136 7.01 -30.85 12.37
CA ILE A 136 6.91 -29.45 11.99
C ILE A 136 7.49 -29.35 10.58
N LYS A 137 6.66 -29.06 9.58
CA LYS A 137 7.11 -28.83 8.21
C LYS A 137 7.66 -27.40 8.13
N ASP A 138 8.94 -27.30 7.81
CA ASP A 138 9.62 -26.02 7.62
C ASP A 138 9.08 -25.33 6.36
N CYS A 139 8.30 -24.25 6.54
CA CYS A 139 7.65 -23.54 5.46
C CYS A 139 8.62 -22.74 4.56
N ARG A 140 9.93 -22.71 4.84
CA ARG A 140 10.93 -22.03 3.99
C ARG A 140 11.02 -22.58 2.56
N ASN A 141 10.43 -23.74 2.27
CA ASN A 141 10.39 -24.34 0.93
C ASN A 141 8.97 -24.61 0.39
N THR A 142 7.91 -24.15 1.07
CA THR A 142 6.54 -24.17 0.51
C THR A 142 6.26 -22.85 -0.20
N GLY A 143 5.95 -22.91 -1.49
CA GLY A 143 5.88 -21.76 -2.40
C GLY A 143 4.68 -20.80 -2.22
N TYR A 144 4.31 -20.46 -0.98
CA TYR A 144 3.26 -19.51 -0.67
C TYR A 144 3.70 -18.09 -0.99
N LYS A 145 3.20 -17.53 -2.10
CA LYS A 145 3.36 -16.10 -2.41
C LYS A 145 2.53 -15.27 -1.44
N ILE A 146 3.19 -14.55 -0.55
CA ILE A 146 2.57 -13.45 0.19
C ILE A 146 2.23 -12.36 -0.84
N TYR A 147 0.94 -12.06 -0.98
CA TYR A 147 0.49 -10.98 -1.87
C TYR A 147 0.63 -9.65 -1.14
N GLU A 148 1.77 -9.00 -1.35
CA GLU A 148 1.96 -7.58 -1.04
C GLU A 148 0.94 -6.77 -1.84
N ARG A 149 -0.06 -6.23 -1.14
CA ARG A 149 -1.03 -5.28 -1.70
C ARG A 149 -0.58 -3.89 -1.28
N GLU A 150 -0.15 -3.09 -2.26
CA GLU A 150 0.06 -1.65 -2.09
C GLU A 150 -1.22 -0.99 -1.55
N PHE A 151 -1.06 -0.08 -0.59
CA PHE A 151 -2.11 0.74 0.01
C PHE A 151 -1.82 2.23 -0.25
#